data_AF-M2AF71-F1
#
_entry.id   AF-M2AF71-F1
#
_cell.length_a   1.000
_cell.length_b   1.000
_cell.length_c   1.000
_cell.angle_alpha   90.00
_cell.angle_beta   90.00
_cell.angle_gamma   90.00
#
_symmetry.space_group_name_H-M   'P 1'
#
loop_
_entity.id
_entity.type
_entity.pdbx_description
1 polymer ?
#
loop_
_entity_poly.entity_id
_entity_poly.type
_entity_poly.pdbx_seq_one_letter_code
_entity_poly.pdbx_strand_id
1 'polypeptide(L)'
;MTSKKLTLEDLENNEPLPEILQAEWAKDQVLQLFADLAGGADVQQVQMKSHATDAAVTLATAEAAFAADEAQAIQVRYVFEGEMWCDTIMPGNPTTKIIRNRLPNVH
;
A
#
# COMPACT_ATOMS: atom_id res chain seq x y z
N MET A 1 -20.83 -0.77 -26.87
CA MET A 1 -19.63 -1.37 -26.27
C MET A 1 -19.63 -2.84 -26.64
N THR A 2 -18.70 -3.27 -27.50
CA THR A 2 -18.60 -4.65 -27.99
C THR A 2 -17.94 -5.51 -26.90
N SER A 3 -18.66 -6.48 -26.34
CA SER A 3 -18.06 -7.49 -25.45
C SER A 3 -16.98 -8.25 -26.21
N LYS A 4 -15.71 -7.99 -25.86
CA LYS A 4 -14.58 -8.78 -26.34
C LYS A 4 -14.69 -10.15 -25.69
N LYS A 5 -14.91 -11.20 -26.48
CA LYS A 5 -14.85 -12.59 -26.00
C LYS A 5 -13.38 -12.92 -25.75
N LEU A 6 -13.04 -13.27 -24.52
CA LEU A 6 -11.73 -13.82 -24.15
C LEU A 6 -11.52 -15.12 -24.94
N THR A 7 -10.39 -15.24 -25.64
CA THR A 7 -9.99 -16.47 -26.35
C THR A 7 -9.21 -17.39 -25.41
N LEU A 8 -9.06 -18.67 -25.77
CA LEU A 8 -8.23 -19.61 -24.99
C LEU A 8 -6.75 -19.15 -24.94
N GLU A 9 -6.27 -18.46 -25.97
CA GLU A 9 -4.93 -17.89 -26.04
C GLU A 9 -4.72 -16.76 -25.00
N ASP A 10 -5.78 -16.03 -24.61
CA ASP A 10 -5.73 -15.03 -23.54
C ASP A 10 -5.54 -15.69 -22.15
N LEU A 11 -5.92 -16.96 -21.98
CA LEU A 11 -5.74 -17.74 -20.74
C LEU A 11 -4.35 -18.37 -20.64
N GLU A 12 -3.66 -18.54 -21.76
CA GLU A 12 -2.30 -19.11 -21.81
C GLU A 12 -1.23 -18.08 -21.43
N ASN A 13 -1.51 -16.79 -21.61
CA ASN A 13 -0.74 -15.67 -21.04
C ASN A 13 -1.14 -15.41 -19.59
N ASN A 14 -1.00 -16.44 -18.75
CA ASN A 14 -1.35 -16.41 -17.34
C ASN A 14 -0.33 -15.56 -16.55
N GLU A 15 -0.28 -14.25 -16.83
CA GLU A 15 0.45 -13.32 -15.98
C GLU A 15 -0.06 -13.50 -14.55
N PRO A 16 0.82 -13.83 -13.59
CA PRO A 16 0.39 -14.06 -12.23
C PRO A 16 -0.29 -12.78 -11.72
N LEU A 17 -1.55 -12.91 -11.32
CA LEU A 17 -2.28 -11.80 -10.72
C LEU A 17 -1.48 -11.29 -9.50
N PRO A 18 -1.38 -9.98 -9.30
CA PRO A 18 -0.68 -9.43 -8.15
C PRO A 18 -1.23 -10.04 -6.86
N GLU A 19 -0.34 -10.47 -5.99
CA GLU A 19 -0.74 -10.95 -4.68
C GLU A 19 -1.27 -9.75 -3.87
N ILE A 20 -2.57 -9.82 -3.51
CA ILE A 20 -3.25 -8.82 -2.69
C ILE A 20 -3.52 -9.45 -1.32
N LEU A 21 -2.86 -8.91 -0.31
CA LEU A 21 -3.09 -9.27 1.09
C LEU A 21 -3.91 -8.16 1.75
N GLN A 22 -5.03 -8.52 2.38
CA GLN A 22 -5.86 -7.57 3.12
C GLN A 22 -5.97 -7.98 4.59
N ALA A 23 -5.79 -7.02 5.49
CA ALA A 23 -5.97 -7.21 6.93
C ALA A 23 -6.59 -5.98 7.59
N GLU A 24 -7.14 -6.18 8.79
CA GLU A 24 -7.55 -5.11 9.69
C GLU A 24 -6.67 -5.13 10.93
N TRP A 25 -5.96 -4.03 11.17
CA TRP A 25 -4.97 -3.90 12.24
C TRP A 25 -5.39 -2.84 13.25
N ALA A 26 -4.98 -3.06 14.50
CA ALA A 26 -5.08 -2.04 15.53
C ALA A 26 -4.05 -0.93 15.29
N LYS A 27 -4.30 0.27 15.86
CA LYS A 27 -3.49 1.48 15.62
C LYS A 27 -2.02 1.27 16.00
N ASP A 28 -1.76 0.59 17.10
CA ASP A 28 -0.42 0.23 17.58
C ASP A 28 0.34 -0.67 16.59
N GLN A 29 -0.34 -1.65 15.97
CA GLN A 29 0.26 -2.51 14.96
C GLN A 29 0.64 -1.71 13.70
N VAL A 30 -0.16 -0.72 13.31
CA VAL A 30 0.17 0.15 12.16
C VAL A 30 1.33 1.09 12.49
N LEU A 31 1.41 1.60 13.73
CA LEU A 31 2.58 2.37 14.17
C LEU A 31 3.85 1.52 14.18
N GLN A 32 3.76 0.24 14.57
CA GLN A 32 4.87 -0.69 14.46
C GLN A 32 5.27 -0.91 12.99
N LEU A 33 4.32 -1.00 12.07
CA LEU A 33 4.62 -1.09 10.63
C LEU A 33 5.42 0.12 10.14
N PHE A 34 5.10 1.35 10.57
CA PHE A 34 5.91 2.53 10.22
C PHE A 34 7.35 2.41 10.71
N ALA A 35 7.54 1.93 11.94
CA ALA A 35 8.88 1.69 12.50
C ALA A 35 9.64 0.60 11.70
N ASP A 36 8.97 -0.49 11.33
CA ASP A 36 9.56 -1.58 10.56
C ASP A 36 9.94 -1.10 9.14
N LEU A 37 9.09 -0.30 8.49
CA LEU A 37 9.39 0.30 7.19
C LEU A 37 10.57 1.27 7.27
N ALA A 38 10.66 2.07 8.33
CA ALA A 38 11.77 3.01 8.53
C ALA A 38 13.10 2.31 8.80
N GLY A 39 13.09 1.15 9.47
CA GLY A 39 14.29 0.42 9.88
C GLY A 39 14.74 -0.69 8.94
N GLY A 40 13.83 -1.23 8.12
CA GLY A 40 14.07 -2.47 7.37
C GLY A 40 13.71 -2.45 5.90
N ALA A 41 13.10 -1.38 5.38
CA ALA A 41 12.70 -1.28 3.99
C ALA A 41 13.33 -0.07 3.29
N ASP A 42 13.53 -0.18 1.97
CA ASP A 42 13.90 0.94 1.13
C ASP A 42 12.64 1.63 0.62
N VAL A 43 12.20 2.66 1.33
CA VAL A 43 10.97 3.41 1.02
C VAL A 43 11.20 4.36 -0.15
N GLN A 44 10.54 4.07 -1.26
CA GLN A 44 10.69 4.80 -2.53
C GLN A 44 9.73 5.98 -2.63
N GLN A 45 8.48 5.81 -2.19
CA GLN A 45 7.46 6.83 -2.30
C GLN A 45 6.42 6.68 -1.19
N VAL A 46 6.01 7.80 -0.61
CA VAL A 46 4.85 7.88 0.28
C VAL A 46 3.90 8.94 -0.27
N GLN A 47 2.66 8.53 -0.54
CA GLN A 47 1.57 9.42 -0.90
C GLN A 47 0.57 9.43 0.27
N MET A 48 0.14 10.61 0.69
CA MET A 48 -0.84 10.74 1.75
C MET A 48 -2.00 11.61 1.30
N LYS A 49 -3.20 11.13 1.60
CA LYS A 49 -4.45 11.88 1.52
C LYS A 49 -4.92 12.24 2.92
N SER A 50 -5.23 13.51 3.11
CA SER A 50 -5.89 14.07 4.29
C SER A 50 -7.06 14.96 3.87
N HIS A 51 -7.73 15.59 4.83
CA HIS A 51 -8.73 16.62 4.52
C HIS A 51 -8.16 17.84 3.79
N ALA A 52 -6.87 18.13 3.99
CA ALA A 52 -6.24 19.34 3.47
C ALA A 52 -5.47 19.11 2.17
N THR A 53 -4.97 17.89 1.93
CA THR A 53 -4.06 17.62 0.80
C THR A 53 -4.14 16.19 0.31
N ASP A 54 -3.74 15.99 -0.94
CA ASP A 54 -3.37 14.71 -1.52
C ASP A 54 -1.99 14.90 -2.14
N ALA A 55 -0.94 14.53 -1.41
CA ALA A 55 0.44 14.87 -1.78
C ALA A 55 1.45 13.79 -1.41
N ALA A 56 2.57 13.81 -2.13
CA ALA A 56 3.76 13.07 -1.75
C ALA A 56 4.35 13.68 -0.48
N VAL A 57 4.65 12.83 0.51
CA VAL A 57 5.17 13.23 1.82
C VAL A 57 6.32 12.30 2.23
N THR A 58 6.97 12.59 3.36
CA THR A 58 7.92 11.67 3.97
C THR A 58 7.20 10.58 4.77
N LEU A 59 7.85 9.44 5.00
CA LEU A 59 7.32 8.38 5.86
C LEU A 59 7.00 8.91 7.28
N ALA A 60 7.92 9.69 7.88
CA ALA A 60 7.72 10.28 9.20
C ALA A 60 6.54 11.26 9.26
N THR A 61 6.32 12.05 8.19
CA THR A 61 5.15 12.92 8.09
C THR A 61 3.86 12.12 8.04
N ALA A 62 3.84 11.03 7.26
CA ALA A 62 2.67 10.16 7.15
C ALA A 62 2.38 9.44 8.48
N GLU A 63 3.41 8.95 9.17
CA GLU A 63 3.29 8.36 10.51
C GLU A 63 2.70 9.35 11.51
N ALA A 64 3.21 10.58 11.56
CA ALA A 64 2.70 11.61 12.47
C ALA A 64 1.23 11.95 12.19
N ALA A 65 0.84 12.07 10.92
CA ALA A 65 -0.54 12.32 10.53
C ALA A 65 -1.47 11.14 10.83
N PHE A 66 -0.98 9.90 10.71
CA PHE A 66 -1.71 8.71 11.13
C PHE A 66 -1.90 8.69 12.66
N ALA A 67 -0.85 8.97 13.43
CA ALA A 67 -0.91 9.03 14.89
C ALA A 67 -1.90 10.10 15.38
N ALA A 68 -1.98 11.23 14.67
CA ALA A 68 -2.88 12.34 14.96
C ALA A 68 -4.32 12.16 14.42
N ASP A 69 -4.63 11.03 13.77
CA ASP A 69 -5.93 10.76 13.13
C ASP A 69 -6.30 11.77 12.02
N GLU A 70 -5.29 12.37 11.37
CA GLU A 70 -5.46 13.35 10.29
C GLU A 70 -5.38 12.74 8.88
N ALA A 71 -4.77 11.56 8.77
CA ALA A 71 -4.66 10.83 7.52
C ALA A 71 -5.96 10.09 7.18
N GLN A 72 -6.43 10.22 5.93
CA GLN A 72 -7.56 9.46 5.38
C GLN A 72 -7.10 8.22 4.59
N ALA A 73 -5.95 8.31 3.95
CA ALA A 73 -5.29 7.20 3.30
C ALA A 73 -3.79 7.49 3.16
N ILE A 74 -2.97 6.46 3.29
CA ILE A 74 -1.53 6.53 3.06
C ILE A 74 -1.18 5.38 2.12
N GLN A 75 -0.44 5.67 1.07
CA GLN A 75 0.14 4.67 0.19
C GLN A 75 1.66 4.72 0.31
N VAL A 76 2.28 3.58 0.59
CA VAL A 76 3.73 3.44 0.73
C VAL A 76 4.23 2.45 -0.30
N ARG A 77 5.14 2.90 -1.17
CA ARG A 77 5.88 2.04 -2.10
C ARG A 77 7.30 1.85 -1.58
N TYR A 78 7.74 0.60 -1.48
CA TYR A 78 9.03 0.26 -0.90
C TYR A 78 9.58 -1.04 -1.46
N VAL A 79 10.88 -1.27 -1.26
CA VAL A 79 11.53 -2.55 -1.54
C VAL A 79 11.85 -3.23 -0.20
N PHE A 80 11.45 -4.50 -0.08
CA PHE A 80 11.76 -5.35 1.07
C PHE A 80 12.15 -6.73 0.55
N GLU A 81 13.28 -7.26 1.03
CA GLU A 81 13.85 -8.56 0.60
C GLU A 81 13.99 -8.71 -0.93
N GLY A 82 14.28 -7.60 -1.64
CA GLY A 82 14.48 -7.59 -3.09
C GLY A 82 13.18 -7.52 -3.92
N GLU A 83 12.04 -7.39 -3.26
CA GLU A 83 10.74 -7.33 -3.91
C GLU A 83 10.09 -5.96 -3.73
N MET A 84 9.37 -5.51 -4.76
CA MET A 84 8.64 -4.27 -4.71
C MET A 84 7.24 -4.47 -4.12
N TRP A 85 6.91 -3.66 -3.13
CA TRP A 85 5.64 -3.68 -2.44
C TRP A 85 4.96 -2.31 -2.50
N CYS A 86 3.63 -2.35 -2.42
CA CYS A 86 2.79 -1.18 -2.30
C CYS A 86 1.72 -1.44 -1.24
N ASP A 87 1.86 -0.78 -0.10
CA ASP A 87 0.90 -0.84 0.99
C ASP A 87 -0.06 0.35 0.90
N THR A 88 -1.35 0.09 1.09
CA THR A 88 -2.40 1.10 1.24
C THR A 88 -3.01 0.98 2.62
N ILE A 89 -2.82 2.02 3.43
CA ILE A 89 -3.25 2.15 4.81
C ILE A 89 -4.47 3.07 4.81
N MET A 90 -5.63 2.55 5.20
CA MET A 90 -6.88 3.31 5.28
C MET A 90 -7.33 3.35 6.75
N PRO A 91 -7.03 4.45 7.46
CA PRO A 91 -7.40 4.61 8.86
C PRO A 91 -8.92 4.53 9.02
N GLY A 92 -9.34 3.86 10.08
CA GLY A 92 -10.74 3.69 10.46
C GLY A 92 -10.88 3.60 11.97
N ASN A 93 -12.13 3.62 12.44
CA ASN A 93 -12.45 3.44 13.84
C ASN A 93 -13.42 2.25 13.96
N PRO A 94 -13.04 1.14 14.61
CA PRO A 94 -11.89 0.99 15.53
C PRO A 94 -10.57 0.52 14.89
N THR A 95 -10.61 -0.02 13.67
CA THR A 95 -9.47 -0.68 13.02
C THR A 95 -9.02 0.06 11.77
N THR A 96 -7.74 -0.09 11.43
CA THR A 96 -7.16 0.39 10.18
C THR A 96 -7.12 -0.74 9.17
N LYS A 97 -7.64 -0.51 7.97
CA LYS A 97 -7.57 -1.46 6.88
C LYS A 97 -6.24 -1.31 6.15
N ILE A 98 -5.53 -2.43 5.99
CA ILE A 98 -4.26 -2.51 5.25
C ILE A 98 -4.48 -3.38 4.02
N ILE A 99 -4.08 -2.88 2.86
CA ILE A 99 -4.02 -3.65 1.60
C ILE A 99 -2.57 -3.62 1.14
N ARG A 100 -1.95 -4.79 1.01
CA ARG A 100 -0.57 -4.95 0.56
C ARG A 100 -0.56 -5.61 -0.80
N ASN A 101 0.08 -4.97 -1.76
CA ASN A 101 0.22 -5.49 -3.10
C ASN A 101 1.70 -5.74 -3.37
N ARG A 102 2.07 -6.98 -3.71
CA ARG A 102 3.37 -7.21 -4.34
C ARG A 102 3.28 -6.71 -5.78
N LEU A 103 4.12 -5.75 -6.14
CA LEU A 103 4.15 -5.22 -7.50
C LEU A 103 5.04 -6.11 -8.38
N PRO A 104 4.66 -6.40 -9.63
CA PRO A 104 5.53 -7.11 -10.55
C PRO A 104 6.80 -6.27 -10.78
N ASN A 105 7.96 -6.92 -10.71
CA ASN A 105 9.22 -6.31 -11.13
C ASN A 105 9.12 -6.11 -12.65
N VAL A 106 8.78 -4.89 -13.08
CA VAL A 106 8.80 -4.53 -14.50
C VAL A 106 10.27 -4.41 -14.89
N HIS A 107 10.82 -5.47 -15.47
CA HIS A 107 12.12 -5.46 -16.15
C HIS A 107 11.96 -5.03 -17.59
#